data_AF-A0A3N5ZQU0-F1
#
_entry.id   AF-A0A3N5ZQU0-F1
#
_cell.length_a   1.000
_cell.length_b   1.000
_cell.length_c   1.000
_cell.angle_alpha   90.00
_cell.angle_beta   90.00
_cell.angle_gamma   90.00
#
_symmetry.space_group_name_H-M   'P 1'
#
loop_
_entity.id
_entity.type
_entity.pdbx_description
1 polymer ?
#
loop_
_entity_poly.entity_id
_entity_poly.type
_entity_poly.pdbx_seq_one_letter_code
_entity_poly.pdbx_strand_id
1 'polypeptide(L)'
;YCSWACPYGAPQFAEATGTMSKCNTCAEDRLQGLPPACVAACPLRALDFGDLVALRERYGALDTIAPLPQGSVTNPSVVITAPAGIRPGPVTVVNAEEIQR
;
A
#
# COMPACT_ATOMS: atom_id res chain seq x y z
N TYR A 1 -8.27 5.21 -19.35
CA TYR A 1 -7.08 5.91 -18.82
C TYR A 1 -6.72 5.29 -17.47
N CYS A 2 -5.44 4.98 -17.19
CA CYS A 2 -5.07 4.15 -16.02
C CYS A 2 -5.08 4.90 -14.68
N SER A 3 -4.79 6.21 -14.66
CA SER A 3 -4.85 7.00 -13.43
C SER A 3 -6.27 7.07 -12.84
N TRP A 4 -7.28 7.27 -13.69
CA TRP A 4 -8.69 7.35 -13.27
C TRP A 4 -9.29 5.99 -12.87
N ALA A 5 -8.74 4.89 -13.37
CA ALA A 5 -9.25 3.56 -13.10
C ALA A 5 -8.77 3.00 -11.75
N CYS A 6 -7.62 3.47 -11.24
CA CYS A 6 -7.06 2.97 -9.99
C CYS A 6 -7.70 3.70 -8.80
N PRO A 7 -8.49 3.01 -7.94
CA PRO A 7 -9.16 3.65 -6.82
C PRO A 7 -8.17 4.08 -5.71
N TYR A 8 -6.92 3.63 -5.78
CA TYR A 8 -5.85 3.98 -4.84
C TYR A 8 -4.96 5.13 -5.33
N GLY A 9 -5.18 5.64 -6.55
CA GLY A 9 -4.31 6.68 -7.12
C GLY A 9 -2.84 6.25 -7.28
N ALA A 10 -2.56 4.95 -7.41
CA ALA A 10 -1.19 4.45 -7.43
C ALA A 10 -0.37 4.87 -8.68
N PRO A 11 -0.95 4.94 -9.90
CA PRO A 11 -0.24 5.47 -11.06
C PRO A 11 -0.08 7.00 -10.97
N GLN A 12 1.13 7.50 -11.16
CA GLN A 12 1.46 8.93 -11.16
C GLN A 12 2.11 9.34 -12.48
N PHE A 13 1.77 10.51 -13.02
CA PHE A 13 2.33 10.99 -14.29
C PHE A 13 3.74 11.54 -14.07
N ALA A 14 4.72 11.01 -14.81
CA ALA A 14 6.09 11.48 -14.82
C ALA A 14 6.29 12.43 -16.01
N GLU A 15 6.27 13.73 -15.76
CA GLU A 15 6.41 14.77 -16.80
C GLU A 15 7.72 14.62 -17.60
N ALA A 16 8.81 14.27 -16.91
CA ALA A 16 10.13 14.14 -17.52
C ALA A 16 10.19 13.09 -18.64
N THR A 17 9.39 12.02 -18.54
CA THR A 17 9.33 10.94 -19.52
C THR A 17 8.06 10.96 -20.36
N GLY A 18 7.08 11.81 -20.00
CA GLY A 18 5.76 11.84 -20.63
C GLY A 18 4.96 10.55 -20.43
N THR A 19 5.26 9.78 -19.38
CA THR A 19 4.65 8.45 -19.14
C THR A 19 4.04 8.34 -17.75
N MET A 20 3.08 7.43 -17.59
CA MET A 20 2.59 7.05 -16.27
C MET A 20 3.58 6.08 -15.61
N SER A 21 3.97 6.37 -14.38
CA SER A 21 4.82 5.53 -13.53
C SER A 21 4.04 4.96 -12.35
N LYS A 22 4.48 3.84 -11.80
CA LYS A 22 3.93 3.25 -10.57
C LYS A 22 4.99 2.41 -9.88
N CYS A 23 4.76 2.09 -8.60
CA CYS A 23 5.59 1.14 -7.87
C CYS A 23 5.69 -0.21 -8.62
N ASN A 24 6.93 -0.69 -8.79
CA ASN A 24 7.25 -1.99 -9.38
C ASN A 24 7.68 -3.03 -8.33
N THR A 25 7.51 -2.71 -7.05
CA THR A 25 7.92 -3.54 -5.90
C THR A 25 9.42 -3.86 -5.86
N CYS A 26 10.27 -2.92 -6.29
CA CYS A 26 11.73 -3.08 -6.33
C CYS A 26 12.14 -4.33 -7.12
N ALA A 27 11.63 -4.47 -8.34
CA ALA A 27 11.84 -5.66 -9.16
C ALA A 27 13.32 -6.04 -9.34
N GLU A 28 14.21 -5.05 -9.50
CA GLU A 28 15.65 -5.24 -9.68
C GLU A 28 16.31 -5.83 -8.42
N ASP A 29 16.05 -5.24 -7.25
CA ASP A 29 16.52 -5.76 -5.96
C ASP A 29 16.03 -7.20 -5.74
N ARG A 30 14.76 -7.46 -6.03
CA ARG A 30 14.16 -8.79 -5.88
C ARG A 30 14.79 -9.84 -6.77
N LEU A 31 15.20 -9.48 -7.99
CA LEU A 31 15.94 -10.39 -8.89
C LEU A 31 17.32 -10.78 -8.33
N GLN A 32 17.89 -9.95 -7.46
CA GLN A 32 19.14 -10.20 -6.75
C GLN A 32 18.93 -10.89 -5.39
N GLY A 33 17.69 -11.22 -5.02
CA GLY A 33 17.36 -11.78 -3.71
C GLY A 33 17.38 -10.77 -2.57
N LEU A 34 17.42 -9.46 -2.87
CA LEU A 34 17.34 -8.40 -1.89
C LEU A 34 15.89 -8.03 -1.59
N PRO A 35 15.57 -7.60 -0.35
CA PRO A 35 14.24 -7.11 -0.02
C PRO A 35 13.97 -5.76 -0.70
N PRO A 36 12.69 -5.40 -0.94
CA PRO A 36 12.36 -4.08 -1.43
C PRO A 36 12.90 -2.97 -0.52
N ALA A 37 13.34 -1.87 -1.11
CA ALA A 37 13.97 -0.76 -0.40
C ALA A 37 13.13 -0.23 0.78
N CYS A 38 11.80 -0.14 0.66
CA CYS A 38 10.92 0.31 1.74
C CYS A 38 10.90 -0.66 2.95
N VAL A 39 11.02 -1.97 2.69
CA VAL A 39 11.12 -2.99 3.74
C VAL A 39 12.50 -2.94 4.38
N ALA A 40 13.56 -2.89 3.56
CA ALA A 40 14.95 -2.82 4.02
C ALA A 40 15.21 -1.59 4.90
N ALA A 41 14.63 -0.45 4.53
CA ALA A 41 14.81 0.82 5.22
C ALA A 41 13.96 0.97 6.49
N CYS A 42 12.98 0.08 6.75
CA CYS A 42 12.04 0.26 7.86
C CYS A 42 12.73 0.01 9.22
N PRO A 43 12.99 1.07 10.03
CA PRO A 43 13.72 0.89 11.28
C PRO A 43 12.92 0.14 12.35
N LEU A 44 11.58 0.26 12.28
CA LEU A 44 10.66 -0.39 13.21
C LEU A 44 10.30 -1.82 12.80
N ARG A 45 10.75 -2.28 11.62
CA ARG A 45 10.40 -3.59 11.04
C ARG A 45 8.88 -3.80 10.97
N ALA A 46 8.16 -2.75 10.61
CA ALA A 46 6.71 -2.74 10.46
C ALA A 46 6.24 -3.21 9.08
N LEU A 47 7.15 -3.30 8.11
CA LEU A 47 6.88 -3.73 6.74
C LEU A 47 7.52 -5.10 6.49
N ASP A 48 6.80 -5.97 5.79
CA ASP A 48 7.29 -7.26 5.31
C ASP A 48 6.87 -7.43 3.84
N PHE A 49 7.57 -8.28 3.09
CA PHE A 49 7.29 -8.53 1.67
C PHE A 49 7.49 -10.00 1.32
N GLY A 50 6.49 -10.61 0.68
CA GLY A 50 6.54 -12.03 0.33
C GLY A 50 5.24 -12.54 -0.29
N ASP A 51 5.07 -13.85 -0.22
CA ASP A 51 3.85 -14.51 -0.68
C ASP A 51 2.63 -14.08 0.15
N LEU A 52 1.53 -13.77 -0.53
CA LEU A 52 0.34 -13.21 0.11
C LEU A 52 -0.33 -14.21 1.07
N VAL A 53 -0.31 -15.51 0.76
CA VAL A 53 -0.92 -16.52 1.63
C VAL A 53 -0.11 -16.62 2.92
N ALA A 54 1.21 -16.71 2.82
CA ALA A 54 2.10 -16.75 3.99
C ALA A 54 1.97 -15.47 4.85
N LEU A 55 1.88 -14.29 4.23
CA LEU A 55 1.65 -13.04 4.94
C LEU A 55 0.28 -13.02 5.65
N ARG A 56 -0.76 -13.56 5.00
CA ARG A 56 -2.10 -13.63 5.60
C ARG A 56 -2.18 -14.59 6.77
N GLU A 57 -1.50 -15.72 6.70
CA GLU A 57 -1.37 -16.67 7.81
C GLU A 57 -0.64 -16.03 9.00
N ARG A 58 0.39 -15.22 8.73
CA ARG A 58 1.22 -14.60 9.77
C ARG A 58 0.57 -13.37 10.42
N TYR A 59 -0.07 -12.52 9.63
CA TYR A 59 -0.50 -11.18 10.06
C TYR A 59 -2.02 -10.98 10.02
N GLY A 60 -2.79 -11.97 9.56
CA GLY A 60 -4.23 -11.88 9.34
C GLY A 60 -4.60 -11.47 7.92
N ALA A 61 -5.90 -11.35 7.64
CA ALA A 61 -6.40 -11.17 6.27
C ALA A 61 -6.98 -9.78 5.96
N LEU A 62 -6.82 -8.81 6.88
CA LEU A 62 -7.35 -7.46 6.67
C LEU A 62 -6.59 -6.79 5.52
N ASP A 63 -7.32 -6.39 4.48
CA ASP A 63 -6.77 -5.87 3.22
C ASP A 63 -7.12 -4.39 2.99
N THR A 64 -7.83 -3.77 3.93
CA THR A 64 -8.22 -2.37 3.88
C THR A 64 -8.41 -1.78 5.28
N ILE A 65 -8.08 -0.50 5.43
CA ILE A 65 -8.41 0.35 6.58
C ILE A 65 -8.80 1.73 6.05
N ALA A 66 -9.61 2.49 6.78
CA ALA A 66 -9.92 3.86 6.36
C ALA A 66 -8.64 4.71 6.25
N PRO A 67 -8.50 5.57 5.22
CA PRO A 67 -9.49 5.95 4.20
C PRO A 67 -9.42 5.14 2.89
N LEU A 68 -8.75 3.98 2.87
CA LEU A 68 -8.59 3.21 1.64
C LEU A 68 -9.94 2.69 1.10
N PRO A 69 -10.04 2.49 -0.23
CA PRO A 69 -11.17 1.80 -0.84
C PRO A 69 -11.39 0.41 -0.24
N GLN A 70 -12.63 -0.09 -0.32
CA GLN A 70 -12.93 -1.47 0.09
C GLN A 70 -12.09 -2.47 -0.71
N GLY A 71 -11.54 -3.49 -0.04
CA GLY A 71 -10.69 -4.51 -0.65
C GLY A 71 -11.37 -5.23 -1.82
N SER A 72 -12.69 -5.48 -1.72
CA SER A 72 -13.51 -6.12 -2.76
C SER A 72 -13.49 -5.43 -4.13
N VAL A 73 -13.14 -4.14 -4.20
CA VAL A 73 -13.08 -3.39 -5.46
C VAL A 73 -11.99 -3.93 -6.39
N THR A 74 -10.85 -4.36 -5.85
CA THR A 74 -9.72 -4.84 -6.66
C THR A 74 -9.05 -6.11 -6.16
N ASN A 75 -9.44 -6.62 -4.99
CA ASN A 75 -8.81 -7.72 -4.26
C ASN A 75 -7.28 -7.49 -4.11
N PRO A 76 -6.85 -6.42 -3.42
CA PRO A 76 -5.46 -6.01 -3.38
C PRO A 76 -4.57 -7.07 -2.69
N SER A 77 -3.31 -7.15 -3.13
CA SER A 77 -2.29 -8.00 -2.53
C SER A 77 -1.57 -7.28 -1.38
N VAL A 78 -2.32 -6.93 -0.34
CA VAL A 78 -1.81 -6.27 0.87
C VAL A 78 -2.41 -6.90 2.11
N VAL A 79 -1.67 -6.86 3.21
CA VAL A 79 -2.14 -7.24 4.54
C VAL A 79 -1.83 -6.10 5.49
N ILE A 80 -2.80 -5.71 6.29
CA ILE A 80 -2.72 -4.58 7.21
C ILE A 80 -3.06 -5.06 8.61
N THR A 81 -2.09 -5.02 9.52
CA THR A 81 -2.37 -5.21 10.95
C THR A 81 -2.83 -3.88 11.53
N ALA A 82 -4.12 -3.79 11.88
CA ALA A 82 -4.68 -2.60 12.49
C ALA A 82 -4.07 -2.35 13.89
N PRO A 83 -3.78 -1.09 14.27
CA PRO A 83 -3.37 -0.77 15.63
C PRO A 83 -4.47 -1.14 16.65
N ALA A 84 -4.04 -1.53 17.86
CA ALA A 84 -4.90 -2.09 18.92
C ALA A 84 -6.03 -1.17 19.44
N GLY A 85 -6.11 0.07 18.96
CA GLY A 85 -7.12 1.07 19.34
C GLY A 85 -8.08 1.49 18.23
N ILE A 86 -8.01 0.90 17.02
CA ILE A 86 -8.97 1.23 15.96
C ILE A 86 -10.38 0.80 16.39
N ARG A 87 -11.31 1.74 16.34
CA ARG A 87 -12.74 1.50 16.57
C ARG A 87 -13.48 1.65 15.24
N PRO A 88 -14.35 0.69 14.87
CA PRO A 88 -15.24 0.88 13.73
C PRO A 88 -16.18 2.05 14.03
N GLY A 89 -16.29 2.99 13.08
CA GLY A 89 -17.09 4.20 13.23
C GLY A 89 -16.81 5.23 12.15
N PRO A 90 -17.55 6.36 12.15
CA PRO A 90 -17.26 7.48 11.27
C PRO A 90 -15.83 7.98 11.56
N VAL A 91 -15.03 8.07 10.50
CA VAL A 91 -13.64 8.49 10.57
C VAL A 91 -13.60 9.98 10.24
N THR A 92 -13.03 10.78 11.13
CA THR A 92 -12.76 12.19 10.85
C THR A 92 -11.29 12.33 10.50
N VAL A 93 -11.01 13.06 9.42
CA VAL A 93 -9.66 13.44 9.06
C VAL A 93 -9.16 14.39 10.15
N VAL A 94 -8.27 13.89 10.99
CA VAL A 94 -7.69 14.70 12.08
C VAL A 94 -6.58 15.63 11.60
N ASN A 95 -6.01 15.36 10.42
CA ASN A 95 -4.98 16.19 9.79
C ASN A 95 -5.44 16.60 8.37
N ALA A 96 -6.34 17.59 8.29
CA ALA A 96 -6.94 18.02 7.02
C ALA A 96 -5.92 18.59 6.03
N GLU A 97 -4.81 19.14 6.52
CA GLU A 97 -3.74 19.73 5.73
C GLU A 97 -3.03 18.70 4.81
N GLU A 98 -3.03 17.41 5.19
CA GLU A 98 -2.43 16.33 4.39
C GLU A 98 -3.32 15.85 3.23
N ILE A 99 -4.63 16.14 3.28
CA ILE A 99 -5.60 15.70 2.26
C ILE A 99 -5.88 16.79 1.22
N GLN A 100 -5.58 18.06 1.55
CA GLN A 100 -5.88 19.23 0.71
C GLN A 100 -4.72 19.67 -0.19
N ARG A 101 -3.74 18.79 -0.44
CA ARG A 101 -2.64 19.06 -1.37
C ARG A 101 -2.91 18.55 -2.77
#